data_AF-A0A7C1ADM3-F1
#
_entry.id   AF-A0A7C1ADM3-F1
#
_cell.length_a   1.000
_cell.length_b   1.000
_cell.length_c   1.000
_cell.angle_alpha   90.00
_cell.angle_beta   90.00
_cell.angle_gamma   90.00
#
_symmetry.space_group_name_H-M   'P 1'
#
loop_
_entity.id
_entity.type
_entity.pdbx_description
1 polymer ?
#
loop_
_entity_poly.entity_id
_entity_poly.type
_entity_poly.pdbx_seq_one_letter_code
_entity_poly.pdbx_strand_id
1 'polypeptide(L)'
;VKDWFIWYSKKFNVPCIGVESFCGLDHVTRDHVKAVSLQMAKLVPKLEDISETKFNTEHFQKTIDLSRRCSILWRQVLESAANRPSPFTFFDGTVHMGPAVVERGTDAAIKYYEYLLTELKLRTTAGISAVENEKYRIYWEGMPIWGRLRKMAELFISLNACVAASTYCNSWIFSSLDPQEPFDSMARAYTELFIVRSDQAKERYIEKMVKQYKIDGIIFHESKTCPNNSNSRYGMHRRLAKALNIPTVVIYGDQNDLRLFSEEQSITKIEAFMEQIRENHK
;
A
#
# COMPACT_ATOMS: atom_id res chain seq x y z
N VAL A 1 8.51 -4.50 14.92
CA VAL A 1 8.77 -5.69 14.06
C VAL A 1 10.03 -6.42 14.46
N LYS A 2 11.20 -5.75 14.56
CA LYS A 2 12.46 -6.38 14.98
C LYS A 2 12.35 -7.22 16.26
N ASP A 3 11.79 -6.66 17.33
CA ASP A 3 11.66 -7.37 18.62
C ASP A 3 10.78 -8.62 18.53
N TRP A 4 9.75 -8.58 17.67
CA TRP A 4 8.87 -9.71 17.42
C TRP A 4 9.63 -10.88 16.76
N PHE A 5 10.42 -10.59 15.73
CA PHE A 5 11.25 -11.60 15.06
C PHE A 5 12.38 -12.12 15.97
N ILE A 6 12.99 -11.24 16.78
CA ILE A 6 14.01 -11.65 17.77
C ILE A 6 13.42 -12.60 18.81
N TRP A 7 12.18 -12.34 19.27
CA TRP A 7 11.52 -13.25 20.20
C TRP A 7 11.35 -14.65 19.61
N TYR A 8 10.85 -14.75 18.37
CA TYR A 8 10.68 -16.06 17.71
C TYR A 8 12.00 -16.74 17.38
N SER A 9 13.01 -15.97 16.99
CA SER A 9 14.37 -16.48 16.79
C SER A 9 14.90 -17.17 18.05
N LYS A 10 14.73 -16.55 19.22
CA LYS A 10 15.07 -17.17 20.51
C LYS A 10 14.19 -18.38 20.81
N LYS A 11 12.88 -18.27 20.57
CA LYS A 11 11.90 -19.33 20.88
C LYS A 11 12.13 -20.60 20.08
N PHE A 12 12.46 -20.47 18.80
CA PHE A 12 12.63 -21.57 17.87
C PHE A 12 14.10 -21.92 17.60
N ASN A 13 15.04 -21.21 18.23
CA ASN A 13 16.47 -21.35 18.00
C ASN A 13 16.85 -21.26 16.51
N VAL A 14 16.31 -20.25 15.81
CA VAL A 14 16.59 -19.98 14.39
C VAL A 14 17.23 -18.61 14.20
N PRO A 15 18.08 -18.40 13.19
CA PRO A 15 18.70 -17.09 12.94
C PRO A 15 17.68 -15.97 12.68
N CYS A 16 17.90 -14.80 13.26
CA CYS A 16 17.21 -13.55 12.89
C CYS A 16 18.18 -12.66 12.11
N ILE A 17 18.06 -12.65 10.79
CA ILE A 17 18.86 -11.81 9.90
C ILE A 17 17.96 -10.86 9.12
N GLY A 18 18.46 -9.69 8.74
CA GLY A 18 17.66 -8.69 8.04
C GLY A 18 18.45 -7.44 7.71
N VAL A 19 17.73 -6.42 7.26
CA VAL A 19 18.27 -5.13 6.82
C VAL A 19 17.66 -4.03 7.67
N GLU A 20 18.49 -3.10 8.13
CA GLU A 20 18.04 -1.89 8.81
C GLU A 20 17.99 -0.75 7.79
N SER A 21 16.79 -0.18 7.63
CA SER A 21 16.54 0.95 6.73
C SER A 21 16.41 2.26 7.51
N PHE A 22 16.57 3.37 6.81
CA PHE A 22 16.35 4.71 7.34
C PHE A 22 14.86 4.98 7.53
N CYS A 23 14.51 5.95 8.39
CA CYS A 23 13.15 6.43 8.62
C CYS A 23 13.10 7.95 8.54
N GLY A 24 11.98 8.50 8.06
CA GLY A 24 11.75 9.95 8.00
C GLY A 24 12.50 10.65 6.87
N LEU A 25 12.91 9.94 5.82
CA LEU A 25 13.64 10.55 4.71
C LEU A 25 12.73 11.36 3.80
N ASP A 26 13.08 12.62 3.54
CA ASP A 26 12.40 13.42 2.51
C ASP A 26 12.94 13.12 1.11
N HIS A 27 14.28 12.95 0.99
CA HIS A 27 14.97 12.58 -0.24
C HIS A 27 15.88 11.35 -0.01
N VAL A 28 15.95 10.44 -0.99
CA VAL A 28 16.92 9.33 -0.96
C VAL A 28 18.19 9.77 -1.66
N THR A 29 19.31 9.66 -0.98
CA THR A 29 20.64 9.94 -1.54
C THR A 29 21.31 8.65 -1.97
N ARG A 30 22.39 8.76 -2.73
CA ARG A 30 23.22 7.59 -3.09
C ARG A 30 23.81 6.90 -1.86
N ASP A 31 24.15 7.66 -0.81
CA ASP A 31 24.71 7.10 0.41
C ASP A 31 23.69 6.26 1.18
N HIS A 32 22.42 6.69 1.23
CA HIS A 32 21.34 5.88 1.80
C HIS A 32 21.21 4.54 1.07
N VAL A 33 21.18 4.57 -0.27
CA VAL A 33 21.08 3.36 -1.10
C VAL A 33 22.29 2.45 -0.88
N LYS A 34 23.50 3.00 -0.93
CA LYS A 34 24.73 2.22 -0.75
C LYS A 34 24.81 1.55 0.62
N ALA A 35 24.40 2.25 1.68
CA ALA A 35 24.38 1.69 3.04
C ALA A 35 23.44 0.49 3.17
N VAL A 36 22.26 0.56 2.55
CA VAL A 36 21.27 -0.53 2.54
C VAL A 36 21.70 -1.67 1.61
N SER A 37 22.23 -1.36 0.43
CA SER A 37 22.74 -2.33 -0.56
C SER A 37 23.86 -3.19 0.01
N LEU A 38 24.82 -2.58 0.71
CA LEU A 38 25.90 -3.30 1.40
C LEU A 38 25.37 -4.24 2.48
N GLN A 39 24.30 -3.88 3.20
CA GLN A 39 23.66 -4.78 4.16
C GLN A 39 23.02 -5.97 3.45
N MET A 40 22.28 -5.74 2.36
CA MET A 40 21.66 -6.82 1.56
C MET A 40 22.71 -7.81 1.02
N ALA A 41 23.80 -7.30 0.44
CA ALA A 41 24.88 -8.15 -0.07
C ALA A 41 25.55 -8.97 1.04
N LYS A 42 25.71 -8.40 2.25
CA LYS A 42 26.26 -9.10 3.42
C LYS A 42 25.37 -10.24 3.95
N LEU A 43 24.10 -10.30 3.56
CA LEU A 43 23.23 -11.43 3.92
C LEU A 43 23.54 -12.69 3.12
N VAL A 44 24.12 -12.55 1.91
CA VAL A 44 24.31 -13.66 0.96
C VAL A 44 25.03 -14.86 1.60
N PRO A 45 26.21 -14.73 2.25
CA PRO A 45 26.91 -15.88 2.80
C PRO A 45 26.08 -16.65 3.84
N LYS A 46 25.30 -15.93 4.67
CA LYS A 46 24.45 -16.57 5.68
C LYS A 46 23.23 -17.25 5.06
N LEU A 47 22.69 -16.68 3.98
CA LEU A 47 21.59 -17.30 3.23
C LEU A 47 22.05 -18.54 2.46
N GLU A 48 23.28 -18.55 1.92
CA GLU A 48 23.87 -19.75 1.32
C GLU A 48 24.04 -20.87 2.36
N ASP A 49 24.51 -20.54 3.56
CA ASP A 49 24.65 -21.48 4.69
C ASP A 49 23.30 -22.06 5.12
N ILE A 50 22.26 -21.23 5.22
CA ILE A 50 20.91 -21.68 5.61
C ILE A 50 20.23 -22.52 4.51
N SER A 51 20.41 -22.15 3.25
CA SER A 51 19.72 -22.80 2.12
C SER A 51 20.50 -23.95 1.48
N GLU A 52 21.75 -24.15 1.90
CA GLU A 52 22.71 -25.08 1.31
C GLU A 52 22.88 -24.90 -0.21
N THR A 53 22.53 -23.71 -0.72
CA THR A 53 22.52 -23.37 -2.15
C THR A 53 23.44 -22.19 -2.41
N LYS A 54 24.31 -22.32 -3.42
CA LYS A 54 25.20 -21.22 -3.83
C LYS A 54 24.44 -20.11 -4.53
N PHE A 55 24.81 -18.88 -4.21
CA PHE A 55 24.28 -17.69 -4.82
C PHE A 55 24.64 -17.66 -6.30
N ASN A 56 23.61 -17.51 -7.13
CA ASN A 56 23.74 -17.44 -8.58
C ASN A 56 23.26 -16.07 -9.05
N THR A 57 24.19 -15.30 -9.62
CA THR A 57 23.92 -13.93 -10.08
C THR A 57 22.85 -13.89 -11.17
N GLU A 58 22.90 -14.76 -12.18
CA GLU A 58 21.92 -14.79 -13.27
C GLU A 58 20.50 -15.09 -12.76
N HIS A 59 20.40 -16.05 -11.83
CA HIS A 59 19.13 -16.38 -11.18
C HIS A 59 18.60 -15.22 -10.34
N PHE A 60 19.48 -14.52 -9.62
CA PHE A 60 19.10 -13.33 -8.86
C PHE A 60 18.56 -12.23 -9.78
N GLN A 61 19.28 -11.91 -10.86
CA GLN A 61 18.85 -10.93 -11.86
C GLN A 61 17.50 -11.29 -12.47
N LYS A 62 17.29 -12.57 -12.83
CA LYS A 62 16.00 -13.06 -13.32
C LYS A 62 14.87 -12.83 -12.32
N THR A 63 15.09 -13.17 -11.04
CA THR A 63 14.09 -12.98 -9.98
C THR A 63 13.78 -11.50 -9.72
N ILE A 64 14.76 -10.61 -9.87
CA ILE A 64 14.54 -9.16 -9.82
C ILE A 64 13.71 -8.68 -11.01
N ASP A 65 13.96 -9.17 -12.22
CA ASP A 65 13.13 -8.83 -13.38
C ASP A 65 11.68 -9.29 -13.21
N LEU A 66 11.46 -10.51 -12.69
CA LEU A 66 10.11 -11.00 -12.36
C LEU A 66 9.43 -10.08 -11.32
N SER A 67 10.16 -9.70 -10.27
CA SER A 67 9.68 -8.78 -9.23
C SER A 67 9.31 -7.40 -9.76
N ARG A 68 10.11 -6.89 -10.70
CA ARG A 68 9.87 -5.62 -11.40
C ARG A 68 8.62 -5.70 -12.27
N ARG A 69 8.47 -6.76 -13.08
CA ARG A 69 7.30 -6.99 -13.93
C ARG A 69 6.02 -7.14 -13.11
N CYS A 70 6.05 -7.91 -12.02
CA CYS A 70 4.96 -8.03 -11.06
C CYS A 70 4.56 -6.65 -10.50
N SER A 71 5.55 -5.84 -10.09
CA SER A 71 5.29 -4.48 -9.56
C SER A 71 4.66 -3.54 -10.59
N ILE A 72 5.06 -3.64 -11.87
CA ILE A 72 4.47 -2.85 -12.96
C ILE A 72 3.02 -3.25 -13.20
N LEU A 73 2.74 -4.56 -13.26
CA LEU A 73 1.38 -5.07 -13.44
C LEU A 73 0.47 -4.71 -12.26
N TRP A 74 0.97 -4.85 -11.03
CA TRP A 74 0.22 -4.45 -9.84
C TRP A 74 -0.10 -2.94 -9.85
N ARG A 75 0.87 -2.10 -10.24
CA ARG A 75 0.61 -0.66 -10.44
C ARG A 75 -0.50 -0.43 -11.47
N GLN A 76 -0.48 -1.12 -12.61
CA GLN A 76 -1.51 -0.97 -13.65
C GLN A 76 -2.89 -1.41 -13.16
N VAL A 77 -2.96 -2.47 -12.35
CA VAL A 77 -4.21 -2.89 -11.68
C VAL A 77 -4.74 -1.77 -10.79
N LEU A 78 -3.90 -1.18 -9.95
CA LEU A 78 -4.27 -0.05 -9.09
C LEU A 78 -4.64 1.22 -9.86
N GLU A 79 -3.95 1.50 -10.96
CA GLU A 79 -4.23 2.64 -11.85
C GLU A 79 -5.57 2.49 -12.59
N SER A 80 -6.07 1.26 -12.78
CA SER A 80 -7.40 1.04 -13.36
C SER A 80 -8.52 1.69 -12.55
N ALA A 81 -8.34 1.83 -11.22
CA ALA A 81 -9.31 2.52 -10.38
C ALA A 81 -9.41 4.01 -10.67
N ALA A 82 -8.48 4.62 -11.42
CA ALA A 82 -8.59 6.00 -11.86
C ALA A 82 -9.71 6.22 -12.90
N ASN A 83 -10.21 5.15 -13.54
CA ASN A 83 -11.37 5.21 -14.43
C ASN A 83 -12.62 5.67 -13.65
N ARG A 84 -13.54 6.33 -14.34
CA ARG A 84 -14.83 6.77 -13.80
C ARG A 84 -15.98 6.26 -14.68
N PRO A 85 -16.84 5.36 -14.19
CA PRO A 85 -16.77 4.72 -12.87
C PRO A 85 -15.61 3.70 -12.75
N SER A 86 -15.14 3.44 -11.54
CA SER A 86 -14.02 2.54 -11.27
C SER A 86 -14.42 1.06 -11.45
N PRO A 87 -13.59 0.22 -12.10
CA PRO A 87 -13.90 -1.20 -12.29
C PRO A 87 -13.74 -2.05 -11.03
N PHE A 88 -13.02 -1.54 -10.00
CA PHE A 88 -12.81 -2.18 -8.69
C PHE A 88 -12.57 -1.13 -7.58
N THR A 89 -12.48 -1.54 -6.33
CA THR A 89 -12.27 -0.66 -5.17
C THR A 89 -11.01 -1.03 -4.38
N PHE A 90 -10.64 -0.18 -3.42
CA PHE A 90 -9.62 -0.47 -2.41
C PHE A 90 -9.84 -1.82 -1.72
N PHE A 91 -11.09 -2.17 -1.40
CA PHE A 91 -11.40 -3.42 -0.71
C PHE A 91 -11.04 -4.64 -1.57
N ASP A 92 -11.32 -4.60 -2.87
CA ASP A 92 -10.85 -5.63 -3.82
C ASP A 92 -9.31 -5.64 -3.88
N GLY A 93 -8.70 -4.46 -3.89
CA GLY A 93 -7.24 -4.29 -3.83
C GLY A 93 -6.60 -4.98 -2.61
N THR A 94 -7.25 -4.96 -1.45
CA THR A 94 -6.73 -5.65 -0.25
C THR A 94 -6.69 -7.17 -0.38
N VAL A 95 -7.49 -7.74 -1.29
CA VAL A 95 -7.45 -9.16 -1.64
C VAL A 95 -6.42 -9.42 -2.73
N HIS A 96 -6.49 -8.65 -3.82
CA HIS A 96 -5.64 -8.84 -5.01
C HIS A 96 -4.17 -8.49 -4.79
N MET A 97 -3.81 -7.81 -3.69
CA MET A 97 -2.42 -7.53 -3.36
C MET A 97 -1.61 -8.78 -2.94
N GLY A 98 -2.26 -9.90 -2.61
CA GLY A 98 -1.61 -11.11 -2.09
C GLY A 98 -0.37 -11.54 -2.88
N PRO A 99 -0.46 -11.79 -4.20
CA PRO A 99 0.69 -12.21 -5.01
C PRO A 99 1.85 -11.20 -5.00
N ALA A 100 1.57 -9.89 -5.04
CA ALA A 100 2.60 -8.85 -4.94
C ALA A 100 3.30 -8.83 -3.57
N VAL A 101 2.67 -9.36 -2.52
CA VAL A 101 3.28 -9.48 -1.18
C VAL A 101 4.11 -10.75 -1.06
N VAL A 102 3.53 -11.92 -1.36
CA VAL A 102 4.13 -13.22 -1.02
C VAL A 102 4.84 -13.94 -2.18
N GLU A 103 4.56 -13.56 -3.43
CA GLU A 103 5.04 -14.27 -4.63
C GLU A 103 5.63 -13.32 -5.70
N ARG A 104 6.04 -12.11 -5.31
CA ARG A 104 6.44 -11.05 -6.25
C ARG A 104 7.47 -11.47 -7.30
N GLY A 105 8.41 -12.34 -6.93
CA GLY A 105 9.47 -12.83 -7.81
C GLY A 105 9.12 -14.06 -8.65
N THR A 106 7.83 -14.41 -8.82
CA THR A 106 7.41 -15.63 -9.53
C THR A 106 6.65 -15.33 -10.84
N ASP A 107 6.69 -16.28 -11.77
CA ASP A 107 5.86 -16.24 -12.98
C ASP A 107 4.36 -16.39 -12.68
N ALA A 108 4.00 -17.04 -11.56
CA ALA A 108 2.61 -17.21 -11.15
C ALA A 108 1.96 -15.86 -10.81
N ALA A 109 2.67 -14.99 -10.07
CA ALA A 109 2.20 -13.64 -9.78
C ALA A 109 2.04 -12.80 -11.05
N ILE A 110 2.94 -12.94 -12.03
CA ILE A 110 2.82 -12.25 -13.33
C ILE A 110 1.55 -12.69 -14.05
N LYS A 111 1.35 -14.00 -14.25
CA LYS A 111 0.16 -14.55 -14.92
C LYS A 111 -1.14 -14.12 -14.24
N TYR A 112 -1.14 -14.13 -12.91
CA TYR A 112 -2.29 -13.68 -12.13
C TYR A 112 -2.65 -12.22 -12.44
N TYR A 113 -1.67 -11.31 -12.42
CA TYR A 113 -1.94 -9.90 -12.67
C TYR A 113 -2.22 -9.58 -14.14
N GLU A 114 -1.66 -10.34 -15.09
CA GLU A 114 -2.04 -10.23 -16.51
C GLU A 114 -3.52 -10.59 -16.72
N TYR A 115 -3.99 -11.67 -16.09
CA TYR A 115 -5.40 -12.07 -16.12
C TYR A 115 -6.30 -11.01 -15.47
N LEU A 116 -5.97 -10.60 -14.24
CA LEU A 116 -6.74 -9.60 -13.51
C LEU A 116 -6.81 -8.27 -14.27
N LEU A 117 -5.68 -7.79 -14.81
CA LEU A 117 -5.65 -6.54 -15.57
C LEU A 117 -6.51 -6.64 -16.85
N THR A 118 -6.52 -7.81 -17.49
CA THR A 118 -7.39 -8.06 -18.65
C THR A 118 -8.86 -7.96 -18.26
N GLU A 119 -9.26 -8.59 -17.14
CA GLU A 119 -10.63 -8.50 -16.63
C GLU A 119 -11.03 -7.06 -16.27
N LEU A 120 -10.17 -6.32 -15.57
CA LEU A 120 -10.45 -4.93 -15.19
C LEU A 120 -10.59 -4.00 -16.40
N LYS A 121 -9.79 -4.24 -17.46
CA LYS A 121 -9.94 -3.53 -18.74
C LYS A 121 -11.27 -3.87 -19.41
N LEU A 122 -11.65 -5.15 -19.44
CA LEU A 122 -12.95 -5.57 -20.00
C LEU A 122 -14.12 -4.93 -19.25
N ARG A 123 -14.10 -4.96 -17.91
CA ARG A 123 -15.09 -4.29 -17.06
C ARG A 123 -15.18 -2.80 -17.38
N THR A 124 -14.04 -2.14 -17.47
CA THR A 124 -13.95 -0.72 -17.85
C THR A 124 -14.60 -0.44 -19.21
N THR A 125 -14.26 -1.22 -20.24
CA THR A 125 -14.82 -1.04 -21.59
C THR A 125 -16.30 -1.38 -21.68
N ALA A 126 -16.79 -2.31 -20.85
CA ALA A 126 -18.20 -2.69 -20.77
C ALA A 126 -19.03 -1.75 -19.87
N GLY A 127 -18.42 -0.73 -19.26
CA GLY A 127 -19.09 0.16 -18.32
C GLY A 127 -19.48 -0.50 -17.00
N ILE A 128 -18.89 -1.65 -16.66
CA ILE A 128 -19.15 -2.38 -15.42
C ILE A 128 -18.35 -1.72 -14.30
N SER A 129 -19.08 -1.09 -13.37
CA SER A 129 -18.52 -0.43 -12.20
C SER A 129 -18.50 -1.34 -10.98
N ALA A 130 -17.60 -1.06 -10.04
CA ALA A 130 -17.59 -1.75 -8.74
C ALA A 130 -18.61 -1.17 -7.75
N VAL A 131 -18.89 0.13 -7.87
CA VAL A 131 -19.93 0.83 -7.13
C VAL A 131 -20.96 1.32 -8.13
N GLU A 132 -22.16 0.77 -8.05
CA GLU A 132 -23.28 1.22 -8.88
C GLU A 132 -23.57 2.70 -8.58
N ASN A 133 -23.75 3.48 -9.66
CA ASN A 133 -23.93 4.93 -9.58
C ASN A 133 -22.81 5.64 -8.79
N GLU A 134 -21.54 5.28 -9.00
CA GLU A 134 -20.39 5.96 -8.38
C GLU A 134 -20.48 7.49 -8.53
N LYS A 135 -20.70 8.19 -7.40
CA LYS A 135 -20.83 9.65 -7.32
C LYS A 135 -19.63 10.29 -6.65
N TYR A 136 -19.08 9.64 -5.63
CA TYR A 136 -18.01 10.17 -4.78
C TYR A 136 -16.81 9.23 -4.78
N ARG A 137 -15.61 9.78 -4.61
CA ARG A 137 -14.36 9.02 -4.61
C ARG A 137 -13.51 9.35 -3.41
N ILE A 138 -13.13 8.30 -2.69
CA ILE A 138 -12.49 8.40 -1.38
C ILE A 138 -11.08 7.83 -1.46
N TYR A 139 -10.16 8.48 -0.76
CA TYR A 139 -8.83 7.95 -0.50
C TYR A 139 -8.79 7.33 0.91
N TRP A 140 -8.32 6.09 1.01
CA TRP A 140 -8.13 5.41 2.29
C TRP A 140 -6.66 5.44 2.72
N GLU A 141 -6.36 6.23 3.74
CA GLU A 141 -5.02 6.31 4.33
C GLU A 141 -4.93 5.42 5.58
N GLY A 142 -3.87 4.62 5.65
CA GLY A 142 -3.66 3.63 6.72
C GLY A 142 -4.04 2.19 6.31
N MET A 143 -3.85 1.28 7.26
CA MET A 143 -4.14 -0.15 7.07
C MET A 143 -5.65 -0.39 6.90
N PRO A 144 -6.11 -1.47 6.25
CA PRO A 144 -7.50 -1.87 6.31
C PRO A 144 -7.87 -2.41 7.70
N ILE A 145 -9.17 -2.45 7.99
CA ILE A 145 -9.73 -3.17 9.15
C ILE A 145 -10.13 -4.57 8.64
N TRP A 146 -9.22 -5.54 8.74
CA TRP A 146 -9.36 -6.85 8.08
C TRP A 146 -10.64 -7.58 8.47
N GLY A 147 -11.02 -7.55 9.75
CA GLY A 147 -12.25 -8.17 10.24
C GLY A 147 -13.55 -7.47 9.81
N ARG A 148 -13.47 -6.36 9.05
CA ARG A 148 -14.62 -5.54 8.63
C ARG A 148 -14.57 -5.09 7.16
N LEU A 149 -13.72 -5.68 6.33
CA LEU A 149 -13.62 -5.34 4.90
C LEU A 149 -14.98 -5.32 4.20
N ARG A 150 -15.76 -6.40 4.34
CA ARG A 150 -17.10 -6.51 3.74
C ARG A 150 -18.05 -5.41 4.23
N LYS A 151 -18.12 -5.21 5.54
CA LYS A 151 -19.02 -4.21 6.16
C LYS A 151 -18.67 -2.80 5.67
N MET A 152 -17.38 -2.47 5.60
CA MET A 152 -16.93 -1.18 5.08
C MET A 152 -17.21 -1.05 3.58
N ALA A 153 -16.99 -2.09 2.78
CA ALA A 153 -17.31 -2.09 1.36
C ALA A 153 -18.82 -1.84 1.11
N GLU A 154 -19.69 -2.58 1.81
CA GLU A 154 -21.15 -2.43 1.72
C GLU A 154 -21.61 -1.02 2.12
N LEU A 155 -21.01 -0.43 3.16
CA LEU A 155 -21.28 0.95 3.56
C LEU A 155 -20.95 1.94 2.42
N PHE A 156 -19.74 1.90 1.87
CA PHE A 156 -19.36 2.82 0.79
C PHE A 156 -20.20 2.62 -0.48
N ILE A 157 -20.56 1.38 -0.81
CA ILE A 157 -21.50 1.07 -1.88
C ILE A 157 -22.86 1.75 -1.63
N SER A 158 -23.44 1.60 -0.44
CA SER A 158 -24.72 2.26 -0.10
C SER A 158 -24.67 3.79 -0.13
N LEU A 159 -23.47 4.37 0.01
CA LEU A 159 -23.24 5.81 -0.03
C LEU A 159 -22.86 6.31 -1.44
N ASN A 160 -22.90 5.44 -2.46
CA ASN A 160 -22.46 5.68 -3.84
C ASN A 160 -21.02 6.22 -3.92
N ALA A 161 -20.15 5.73 -3.03
CA ALA A 161 -18.78 6.18 -2.89
C ALA A 161 -17.79 5.06 -3.26
N CYS A 162 -16.89 5.32 -4.19
CA CYS A 162 -15.78 4.43 -4.51
C CYS A 162 -14.55 4.79 -3.68
N VAL A 163 -14.07 3.87 -2.83
CA VAL A 163 -12.74 4.01 -2.24
C VAL A 163 -11.71 3.64 -3.30
N ALA A 164 -11.21 4.64 -4.02
CA ALA A 164 -10.51 4.43 -5.30
C ALA A 164 -8.99 4.22 -5.16
N ALA A 165 -8.40 4.70 -4.07
CA ALA A 165 -6.95 4.63 -3.88
C ALA A 165 -6.57 4.53 -2.39
N SER A 166 -5.41 3.95 -2.13
CA SER A 166 -4.84 3.84 -0.79
C SER A 166 -3.32 3.72 -0.84
N THR A 167 -2.64 4.33 0.13
CA THR A 167 -1.21 4.09 0.37
C THR A 167 -0.91 2.62 0.61
N TYR A 168 -1.80 1.90 1.31
CA TYR A 168 -1.54 0.52 1.73
C TYR A 168 -1.33 -0.41 0.53
N CYS A 169 -2.25 -0.40 -0.43
CA CYS A 169 -2.14 -1.21 -1.63
C CYS A 169 -0.97 -0.76 -2.53
N ASN A 170 -0.72 0.55 -2.59
CA ASN A 170 0.35 1.10 -3.42
C ASN A 170 1.76 0.86 -2.84
N SER A 171 1.88 0.46 -1.57
CA SER A 171 3.16 0.18 -0.90
C SER A 171 3.93 -1.00 -1.51
N TRP A 172 3.29 -1.79 -2.39
CA TRP A 172 3.91 -2.95 -3.05
C TRP A 172 4.36 -2.67 -4.49
N ILE A 173 4.42 -1.39 -4.88
CA ILE A 173 4.91 -0.97 -6.19
C ILE A 173 6.41 -0.63 -6.09
N PHE A 174 7.27 -1.57 -6.49
CA PHE A 174 8.71 -1.40 -6.48
C PHE A 174 9.23 -0.98 -7.87
N SER A 175 8.90 0.24 -8.30
CA SER A 175 9.26 0.74 -9.65
C SER A 175 10.76 0.89 -9.89
N SER A 176 11.54 0.97 -8.82
CA SER A 176 13.00 1.21 -8.86
C SER A 176 13.82 -0.07 -9.02
N LEU A 177 13.20 -1.25 -9.06
CA LEU A 177 13.90 -2.53 -9.27
C LEU A 177 14.54 -2.57 -10.67
N ASP A 178 15.78 -3.02 -10.73
CA ASP A 178 16.57 -3.14 -11.96
C ASP A 178 17.46 -4.38 -11.88
N PRO A 179 17.28 -5.37 -12.79
CA PRO A 179 18.12 -6.57 -12.79
C PRO A 179 19.60 -6.29 -13.13
N GLN A 180 19.94 -5.14 -13.73
CA GLN A 180 21.34 -4.80 -14.00
C GLN A 180 22.09 -4.37 -12.74
N GLU A 181 21.38 -3.76 -11.78
CA GLU A 181 21.93 -3.26 -10.52
C GLU A 181 21.13 -3.84 -9.34
N PRO A 182 21.13 -5.16 -9.10
CA PRO A 182 20.07 -5.81 -8.33
C PRO A 182 20.08 -5.45 -6.83
N PHE A 183 21.25 -5.36 -6.18
CA PHE A 183 21.31 -4.93 -4.78
C PHE A 183 20.99 -3.44 -4.60
N ASP A 184 21.54 -2.57 -5.45
CA ASP A 184 21.33 -1.13 -5.38
C ASP A 184 19.88 -0.74 -5.72
N SER A 185 19.27 -1.42 -6.70
CA SER A 185 17.89 -1.20 -7.09
C SER A 185 16.90 -1.69 -6.03
N MET A 186 17.15 -2.85 -5.40
CA MET A 186 16.40 -3.29 -4.23
C MET A 186 16.52 -2.28 -3.08
N ALA A 187 17.75 -1.90 -2.72
CA ALA A 187 18.01 -0.96 -1.64
C ALA A 187 17.27 0.38 -1.87
N ARG A 188 17.30 0.90 -3.10
CA ARG A 188 16.54 2.08 -3.50
C ARG A 188 15.04 1.87 -3.33
N ALA A 189 14.50 0.79 -3.90
CA ALA A 189 13.07 0.52 -3.88
C ALA A 189 12.51 0.41 -2.44
N TYR A 190 13.23 -0.25 -1.52
CA TYR A 190 12.83 -0.35 -0.12
C TYR A 190 13.03 0.95 0.69
N THR A 191 14.01 1.79 0.33
CA THR A 191 14.24 3.10 0.97
C THR A 191 13.26 4.18 0.47
N GLU A 192 12.64 3.94 -0.68
CA GLU A 192 11.60 4.81 -1.27
C GLU A 192 10.18 4.48 -0.81
N LEU A 193 9.98 3.38 -0.07
CA LEU A 193 8.68 2.99 0.46
C LEU A 193 8.04 4.10 1.30
N PHE A 194 6.75 4.32 1.11
CA PHE A 194 5.99 5.39 1.77
C PHE A 194 6.16 5.40 3.30
N ILE A 195 6.12 4.23 3.95
CA ILE A 195 6.18 4.10 5.41
C ILE A 195 7.45 4.70 6.03
N VAL A 196 8.58 4.62 5.32
CA VAL A 196 9.89 5.12 5.80
C VAL A 196 10.15 6.58 5.44
N ARG A 197 9.21 7.25 4.79
CA ARG A 197 9.36 8.64 4.34
C ARG A 197 9.00 9.65 5.43
N SER A 198 9.51 10.86 5.26
CA SER A 198 9.05 12.04 6.01
C SER A 198 7.57 12.34 5.73
N ASP A 199 6.94 13.08 6.64
CA ASP A 199 5.56 13.58 6.44
C ASP A 199 5.45 14.43 5.16
N GLN A 200 6.45 15.25 4.84
CA GLN A 200 6.42 16.08 3.63
C GLN A 200 6.38 15.25 2.35
N ALA A 201 7.18 14.17 2.28
CA ALA A 201 7.16 13.26 1.14
C ALA A 201 5.84 12.49 1.05
N LYS A 202 5.28 12.08 2.19
CA LYS A 202 3.97 11.41 2.27
C LYS A 202 2.83 12.33 1.80
N GLU A 203 2.83 13.59 2.23
CA GLU A 203 1.84 14.58 1.82
C GLU A 203 1.87 14.81 0.31
N ARG A 204 3.06 15.07 -0.28
CA ARG A 204 3.20 15.22 -1.74
C ARG A 204 2.70 13.99 -2.51
N TYR A 205 2.91 12.80 -1.96
CA TYR A 205 2.40 11.57 -2.54
C TYR A 205 0.86 11.52 -2.50
N ILE A 206 0.25 11.79 -1.34
CA ILE A 206 -1.22 11.80 -1.20
C ILE A 206 -1.84 12.88 -2.10
N GLU A 207 -1.25 14.08 -2.17
CA GLU A 207 -1.70 15.14 -3.08
C GLU A 207 -1.71 14.69 -4.55
N LYS A 208 -0.68 13.95 -4.99
CA LYS A 208 -0.63 13.36 -6.33
C LYS A 208 -1.78 12.37 -6.54
N MET A 209 -2.03 11.50 -5.55
CA MET A 209 -3.11 10.51 -5.63
C MET A 209 -4.48 11.18 -5.66
N VAL A 210 -4.70 12.23 -4.85
CA VAL A 210 -5.94 13.01 -4.86
C VAL A 210 -6.22 13.56 -6.26
N LYS A 211 -5.21 14.13 -6.92
CA LYS A 211 -5.34 14.65 -8.30
C LYS A 211 -5.58 13.53 -9.31
N GLN A 212 -4.76 12.48 -9.30
CA GLN A 212 -4.82 11.40 -10.28
C GLN A 212 -6.15 10.64 -10.23
N TYR A 213 -6.63 10.33 -9.02
CA TYR A 213 -7.85 9.57 -8.81
C TYR A 213 -9.08 10.45 -8.63
N LYS A 214 -8.93 11.78 -8.74
CA LYS A 214 -10.00 12.77 -8.56
C LYS A 214 -10.79 12.49 -7.28
N ILE A 215 -10.09 12.55 -6.15
CA ILE A 215 -10.62 12.23 -4.83
C ILE A 215 -11.39 13.41 -4.25
N ASP A 216 -12.56 13.13 -3.69
CA ASP A 216 -13.46 14.12 -3.08
C ASP A 216 -13.28 14.19 -1.54
N GLY A 217 -12.67 13.19 -0.92
CA GLY A 217 -12.30 13.23 0.50
C GLY A 217 -11.34 12.13 0.94
N ILE A 218 -10.68 12.32 2.08
CA ILE A 218 -9.69 11.38 2.63
C ILE A 218 -10.14 10.83 3.98
N ILE A 219 -10.11 9.51 4.13
CA ILE A 219 -10.29 8.83 5.40
C ILE A 219 -8.94 8.38 5.92
N PHE A 220 -8.63 8.71 7.17
CA PHE A 220 -7.46 8.20 7.88
C PHE A 220 -7.91 7.15 8.88
N HIS A 221 -7.47 5.90 8.69
CA HIS A 221 -7.57 4.88 9.71
C HIS A 221 -6.36 4.97 10.64
N GLU A 222 -6.60 5.43 11.86
CA GLU A 222 -5.63 5.42 12.95
C GLU A 222 -5.67 4.06 13.64
N SER A 223 -4.68 3.22 13.33
CA SER A 223 -4.54 1.86 13.86
C SER A 223 -3.70 1.90 15.14
N LYS A 224 -4.32 1.48 16.25
CA LYS A 224 -3.73 1.56 17.59
C LYS A 224 -2.41 0.80 17.71
N THR A 225 -2.30 -0.40 17.13
CA THR A 225 -1.07 -1.22 17.19
C THR A 225 -0.08 -0.94 16.07
N CYS A 226 -0.42 -0.11 15.09
CA CYS A 226 0.44 0.21 13.95
C CYS A 226 0.68 1.72 13.81
N PRO A 227 1.41 2.34 14.76
CA PRO A 227 1.59 3.80 14.80
C PRO A 227 2.34 4.34 13.57
N ASN A 228 3.27 3.58 13.01
CA ASN A 228 4.08 4.01 11.86
C ASN A 228 3.30 4.02 10.54
N ASN A 229 2.19 3.27 10.46
CA ASN A 229 1.24 3.34 9.33
C ASN A 229 0.04 4.24 9.63
N SER A 230 0.00 4.90 10.79
CA SER A 230 -1.08 5.79 11.19
C SER A 230 -0.67 7.25 11.03
N ASN A 231 -0.87 7.78 9.83
CA ASN A 231 -0.32 9.09 9.44
C ASN A 231 -1.14 10.30 9.95
N SER A 232 -2.20 10.09 10.75
CA SER A 232 -3.04 11.16 11.29
C SER A 232 -2.52 11.80 12.59
N ARG A 233 -1.64 11.12 13.34
CA ARG A 233 -1.25 11.48 14.71
C ARG A 233 -0.57 12.85 14.85
N TYR A 234 0.19 13.26 13.84
CA TYR A 234 0.91 14.54 13.85
C TYR A 234 0.22 15.59 12.96
N GLY A 235 -1.08 15.45 12.72
CA GLY A 235 -1.89 16.50 12.08
C GLY A 235 -1.86 16.52 10.54
N MET A 236 -1.30 15.50 9.88
CA MET A 236 -1.26 15.41 8.41
C MET A 236 -2.65 15.57 7.79
N HIS A 237 -3.68 14.94 8.37
CA HIS A 237 -5.07 15.06 7.93
C HIS A 237 -5.55 16.52 7.84
N ARG A 238 -5.21 17.37 8.84
CA ARG A 238 -5.58 18.80 8.85
C ARG A 238 -4.79 19.60 7.82
N ARG A 239 -3.49 19.30 7.67
CA ARG A 239 -2.63 19.96 6.69
C ARG A 239 -3.13 19.69 5.27
N LEU A 240 -3.43 18.43 4.95
CA LEU A 240 -3.99 18.01 3.67
C LEU A 240 -5.38 18.60 3.43
N ALA A 241 -6.27 18.59 4.44
CA ALA A 241 -7.59 19.21 4.32
C ALA A 241 -7.48 20.69 3.92
N LYS A 242 -6.60 21.44 4.58
CA LYS A 242 -6.36 22.86 4.29
C LYS A 242 -5.70 23.07 2.92
N ALA A 243 -4.68 22.29 2.59
CA ALA A 243 -3.90 22.47 1.37
C ALA A 243 -4.69 22.10 0.10
N LEU A 244 -5.53 21.08 0.19
CA LEU A 244 -6.27 20.53 -0.95
C LEU A 244 -7.73 21.01 -1.01
N ASN A 245 -8.22 21.68 0.03
CA ASN A 245 -9.62 22.08 0.17
C ASN A 245 -10.59 20.90 -0.01
N ILE A 246 -10.25 19.75 0.56
CA ILE A 246 -11.11 18.55 0.60
C ILE A 246 -11.34 18.13 2.05
N PRO A 247 -12.53 17.62 2.39
CA PRO A 247 -12.81 17.13 3.73
C PRO A 247 -11.93 15.92 4.06
N THR A 248 -11.60 15.78 5.34
CA THR A 248 -10.91 14.59 5.87
C THR A 248 -11.56 14.13 7.17
N VAL A 249 -11.53 12.83 7.44
CA VAL A 249 -12.02 12.26 8.71
C VAL A 249 -11.02 11.24 9.25
N VAL A 250 -10.93 11.15 10.58
CA VAL A 250 -10.12 10.15 11.27
C VAL A 250 -11.04 9.14 11.96
N ILE A 251 -10.89 7.86 11.60
CA ILE A 251 -11.51 6.74 12.31
C ILE A 251 -10.43 6.03 13.12
N TYR A 252 -10.81 5.57 14.31
CA TYR A 252 -9.89 4.90 15.24
C TYR A 252 -10.22 3.42 15.29
N GLY A 253 -9.19 2.58 15.31
CA GLY A 253 -9.38 1.14 15.29
C GLY A 253 -8.09 0.36 15.47
N ASP A 254 -8.14 -0.87 15.03
CA ASP A 254 -6.97 -1.70 14.80
C ASP A 254 -7.15 -2.47 13.50
N GLN A 255 -6.05 -2.79 12.84
CA GLN A 255 -6.06 -3.56 11.60
C GLN A 255 -6.63 -4.98 11.80
N ASN A 256 -6.43 -5.60 12.97
CA ASN A 256 -6.84 -6.98 13.26
C ASN A 256 -7.63 -7.12 14.56
N ASP A 257 -7.34 -6.33 15.59
CA ASP A 257 -7.99 -6.46 16.90
C ASP A 257 -9.31 -5.67 16.98
N LEU A 258 -10.41 -6.36 16.71
CA LEU A 258 -11.75 -5.74 16.72
C LEU A 258 -12.21 -5.21 18.07
N ARG A 259 -11.56 -5.59 19.19
CA ARG A 259 -11.86 -5.01 20.51
C ARG A 259 -11.47 -3.53 20.60
N LEU A 260 -10.59 -3.10 19.70
CA LEU A 260 -10.10 -1.73 19.60
C LEU A 260 -10.85 -0.91 18.54
N PHE A 261 -11.83 -1.50 17.87
CA PHE A 261 -12.62 -0.87 16.82
C PHE A 261 -14.08 -0.72 17.28
N SER A 262 -14.57 0.52 17.34
CA SER A 262 -16.01 0.79 17.49
C SER A 262 -16.62 0.95 16.10
N GLU A 263 -17.40 -0.05 15.70
CA GLU A 263 -18.04 -0.09 14.39
C GLU A 263 -19.08 1.02 14.25
N GLU A 264 -19.99 1.12 15.22
CA GLU A 264 -21.10 2.09 15.19
C GLU A 264 -20.57 3.52 15.12
N GLN A 265 -19.58 3.86 15.98
CA GLN A 265 -18.96 5.18 15.96
C GLN A 265 -18.27 5.47 14.61
N SER A 266 -17.61 4.47 14.02
CA SER A 266 -16.91 4.64 12.75
C SER A 266 -17.90 4.84 11.60
N ILE A 267 -19.00 4.08 11.57
CA ILE A 267 -20.08 4.23 10.58
C ILE A 267 -20.67 5.63 10.68
N THR A 268 -21.10 6.08 11.87
CA THR A 268 -21.69 7.41 12.04
C THR A 268 -20.74 8.52 11.61
N LYS A 269 -19.43 8.39 11.91
CA LYS A 269 -18.41 9.35 11.44
C LYS A 269 -18.26 9.36 9.93
N ILE A 270 -18.27 8.18 9.30
CA ILE A 270 -18.16 8.05 7.83
C ILE A 270 -19.41 8.64 7.16
N GLU A 271 -20.60 8.38 7.67
CA GLU A 271 -21.85 8.93 7.14
C GLU A 271 -21.87 10.46 7.22
N ALA A 272 -21.54 11.03 8.38
CA ALA A 272 -21.44 12.49 8.55
C ALA A 272 -20.38 13.11 7.62
N PHE A 273 -19.24 12.43 7.45
CA PHE A 273 -18.20 12.83 6.50
C PHE A 273 -18.69 12.80 5.05
N MET A 274 -19.48 11.80 4.66
CA MET A 274 -20.07 11.73 3.32
C MET A 274 -21.11 12.82 3.09
N GLU A 275 -21.88 13.23 4.11
CA GLU A 275 -22.78 14.40 3.98
C GLU A 275 -21.99 15.69 3.71
N GLN A 276 -20.86 15.89 4.41
CA GLN A 276 -19.99 17.05 4.15
C GLN A 276 -19.46 17.05 2.70
N ILE A 277 -19.09 15.90 2.16
CA ILE A 277 -18.69 15.78 0.75
C ILE A 277 -19.87 16.14 -0.17
N ARG A 278 -21.07 15.63 0.11
CA ARG A 278 -22.27 15.92 -0.70
C ARG A 278 -22.58 17.41 -0.77
N GLU A 279 -22.45 18.11 0.35
CA GLU A 279 -22.67 19.56 0.43
C GLU A 279 -21.66 20.36 -0.39
N ASN A 280 -20.39 19.94 -0.40
CA ASN A 280 -19.34 20.58 -1.21
C ASN A 280 -19.53 20.40 -2.72
N HIS A 281 -20.34 19.43 -3.15
CA HIS A 281 -20.65 19.14 -4.55
C HIS A 281 -22.00 19.71 -5.02
N LYS A 282 -22.78 20.35 -4.13
CA LYS A 282 -23.99 21.10 -4.49
C LYS A 282 -23.63 22.48 -5.03
#